data_AF-A0A0F9AVP9-F1
#
_entry.id   AF-A0A0F9AVP9-F1
#
_cell.length_a   1.000
_cell.length_b   1.000
_cell.length_c   1.000
_cell.angle_alpha   90.00
_cell.angle_beta   90.00
_cell.angle_gamma   90.00
#
_symmetry.space_group_name_H-M   'P 1'
#
loop_
_entity.id
_entity.type
_entity.pdbx_description
1 polymer ?
#
loop_
_entity_poly.entity_id
_entity_poly.type
_entity_poly.pdbx_seq_one_letter_code
_entity_poly.pdbx_strand_id
1 'polypeptide(L)'
;MKGKFTCYHTTTSDREASILQHGLVPGSPPNWFLREPVPYVMLSLEPWYNLHEWDNVVFEISDPAIKKEMFIDEEGLRWADTIHSGYLRAIYFQGVPKEEINE
;
A
#
# COMPACT_ATOMS: atom_id res chain seq x y z
N MET A 1 16.61 14.46 14.96
CA MET A 1 15.52 14.59 13.97
C MET A 1 14.56 13.44 14.22
N LYS A 2 13.30 13.70 14.63
CA LYS A 2 12.30 12.63 14.74
C LYS A 2 12.10 12.06 13.34
N GLY A 3 12.38 10.77 13.15
CA GLY A 3 12.21 10.11 11.86
C GLY A 3 10.79 10.29 11.36
N LYS A 4 10.63 10.59 10.07
CA LYS A 4 9.31 10.50 9.44
C LYS A 4 8.84 9.05 9.57
N PHE A 5 7.61 8.86 10.03
CA PHE A 5 7.02 7.53 10.10
C PHE A 5 6.72 7.04 8.69
N THR A 6 6.99 5.76 8.45
CA THR A 6 6.74 5.10 7.16
C THR A 6 5.75 3.96 7.37
N CYS A 7 4.77 3.87 6.48
CA CYS A 7 3.87 2.73 6.33
C CYS A 7 3.82 2.32 4.86
N TYR A 8 3.06 1.27 4.54
CA TYR A 8 3.07 0.66 3.23
C TYR A 8 1.66 0.48 2.68
N HIS A 9 1.55 0.51 1.35
CA HIS A 9 0.38 0.05 0.61
C HIS A 9 0.85 -0.89 -0.48
N THR A 10 0.19 -2.03 -0.64
CA THR A 10 0.51 -2.99 -1.72
C THR A 10 -0.62 -2.99 -2.74
N THR A 11 -0.23 -3.00 -4.01
CA THR A 11 -1.10 -3.01 -5.18
C THR A 11 -0.42 -3.79 -6.31
N THR A 12 -1.02 -3.78 -7.49
CA THR A 12 -0.52 -4.37 -8.74
C THR A 12 0.13 -3.35 -9.67
N SER A 13 0.95 -3.83 -10.61
CA SER A 13 1.70 -2.98 -11.56
C SER A 13 0.81 -2.17 -12.51
N ASP A 14 -0.38 -2.66 -12.87
CA ASP A 14 -1.35 -1.91 -13.69
C ASP A 14 -1.85 -0.62 -13.03
N ARG A 15 -1.76 -0.52 -11.69
CA ARG A 15 -2.17 0.66 -10.92
C ARG A 15 -1.07 1.67 -10.70
N GLU A 16 0.19 1.25 -10.85
CA GLU A 16 1.35 2.03 -10.46
C GLU A 16 1.36 3.42 -11.08
N ALA A 17 1.22 3.51 -12.41
CA ALA A 17 1.25 4.77 -13.13
C ALA A 17 0.14 5.74 -12.65
N SER A 18 -1.06 5.20 -12.43
CA SER A 18 -2.19 5.99 -11.92
C SER A 18 -1.92 6.50 -10.51
N ILE A 19 -1.35 5.67 -9.64
CA ILE A 19 -1.05 6.03 -8.24
C ILE A 19 0.07 7.07 -8.17
N LEU A 20 1.12 6.93 -8.99
CA LEU A 20 2.19 7.93 -9.08
C LEU A 20 1.68 9.27 -9.62
N GLN A 21 0.67 9.26 -10.51
CA GLN A 21 0.09 10.47 -11.07
C GLN A 21 -0.93 11.14 -10.13
N HIS A 22 -1.78 10.35 -9.48
CA HIS A 22 -2.96 10.86 -8.77
C HIS A 22 -2.93 10.66 -7.25
N GLY A 23 -1.97 9.91 -6.73
CA GLY A 23 -1.93 9.47 -5.34
C GLY A 23 -2.77 8.21 -5.09
N LEU A 24 -2.87 7.81 -3.82
CA LEU A 24 -3.78 6.76 -3.39
C LEU A 24 -5.12 7.38 -3.04
N VAL A 25 -6.13 7.10 -3.86
CA VAL A 25 -7.46 7.72 -3.77
C VAL A 25 -8.46 6.68 -3.24
N PRO A 26 -9.01 6.87 -2.02
CA PRO A 26 -10.14 6.09 -1.52
C PRO A 26 -11.31 6.08 -2.50
N GLY A 27 -12.02 4.97 -2.61
CA GLY A 27 -13.15 4.84 -3.53
C GLY A 27 -12.76 4.81 -5.01
N SER A 28 -11.48 4.65 -5.35
CA SER A 28 -11.07 4.41 -6.73
C SER A 28 -11.38 2.95 -7.14
N PRO A 29 -12.04 2.74 -8.30
CA PRO A 29 -12.31 1.41 -8.81
C PRO A 29 -11.11 0.82 -9.56
N PRO A 30 -10.98 -0.52 -9.57
CA PRO A 30 -11.14 -1.46 -8.45
C PRO A 30 -9.91 -1.46 -7.52
N ASN A 31 -10.17 -1.63 -6.22
CA ASN A 31 -9.20 -2.13 -5.25
C ASN A 31 -9.35 -3.65 -5.19
N TRP A 32 -8.29 -4.42 -4.99
CA TRP A 32 -8.35 -5.89 -5.07
C TRP A 32 -9.23 -6.54 -3.98
N PHE A 33 -9.42 -5.87 -2.84
CA PHE A 33 -10.21 -6.42 -1.75
C PHE A 33 -11.68 -6.64 -2.15
N LEU A 34 -12.25 -5.81 -3.04
CA LEU A 34 -13.63 -5.93 -3.51
C LEU A 34 -13.81 -5.42 -4.95
N ARG A 35 -14.70 -6.05 -5.74
CA ARG A 35 -15.16 -5.52 -7.04
C ARG A 35 -15.82 -4.14 -6.95
N GLU A 36 -16.12 -3.70 -5.73
CA GLU A 36 -16.74 -2.43 -5.42
C GLU A 36 -15.69 -1.44 -4.88
N PRO A 37 -15.85 -0.12 -5.15
CA PRO A 37 -14.97 0.89 -4.58
C PRO A 37 -15.03 0.83 -3.05
N VAL A 38 -13.89 0.59 -2.39
CA VAL A 38 -13.81 0.64 -0.94
C VAL A 38 -13.53 2.07 -0.52
N PRO A 39 -14.21 2.59 0.52
CA PRO A 39 -14.11 4.00 0.92
C PRO A 39 -12.81 4.33 1.67
N TYR A 40 -11.77 3.51 1.51
CA TYR A 40 -10.49 3.66 2.18
C TYR A 40 -9.33 3.07 1.37
N VAL A 41 -8.11 3.42 1.75
CA VAL A 41 -6.87 2.76 1.34
C VAL A 41 -6.43 1.87 2.51
N MET A 42 -6.08 0.61 2.23
CA MET A 42 -5.48 -0.26 3.24
C MET A 42 -3.99 0.04 3.37
N LEU A 43 -3.55 0.32 4.59
CA LEU A 43 -2.16 0.60 4.93
C LEU A 43 -1.65 -0.43 5.92
N SER A 44 -0.38 -0.81 5.81
CA SER A 44 0.27 -1.78 6.68
C SER A 44 1.53 -1.22 7.32
N LEU A 45 1.90 -1.76 8.49
CA LEU A 45 3.17 -1.46 9.15
C LEU A 45 4.34 -2.15 8.46
N GLU A 46 4.08 -3.27 7.79
CA GLU A 46 5.03 -4.04 7.00
C GLU A 46 4.49 -4.26 5.59
N PRO A 47 5.36 -4.25 4.56
CA PRO A 47 4.94 -4.48 3.19
C PRO A 47 4.42 -5.92 2.97
N TRP A 48 3.33 -6.05 2.22
CA TRP A 48 2.68 -7.34 1.93
C TRP A 48 3.16 -7.91 0.59
N TYR A 49 4.38 -8.46 0.55
CA TYR A 49 5.03 -8.86 -0.70
C TYR A 49 4.35 -9.98 -1.50
N ASN A 50 3.42 -10.71 -0.89
CA ASN A 50 2.74 -11.86 -1.49
C ASN A 50 1.24 -11.62 -1.74
N LEU A 51 0.73 -10.40 -1.57
CA LEU A 51 -0.70 -10.10 -1.69
C LEU A 51 -1.26 -10.42 -3.09
N HIS A 52 -0.46 -10.18 -4.13
CA HIS A 52 -0.80 -10.40 -5.54
C HIS A 52 0.09 -11.44 -6.22
N GLU A 53 0.54 -12.45 -5.47
CA GLU A 53 1.47 -13.48 -5.95
C GLU A 53 2.76 -12.87 -6.55
N TRP A 54 2.82 -12.71 -7.87
CA TRP A 54 3.99 -12.22 -8.59
C TRP A 54 3.86 -10.76 -9.06
N ASP A 55 2.68 -10.14 -8.96
CA ASP A 55 2.42 -8.77 -9.43
C ASP A 55 2.23 -7.81 -8.27
N ASN A 56 3.25 -7.69 -7.42
CA ASN A 56 3.23 -6.80 -6.27
C ASN A 56 4.07 -5.54 -6.53
N VAL A 57 3.40 -4.40 -6.52
CA VAL A 57 4.01 -3.07 -6.36
C VAL A 57 3.72 -2.59 -4.95
N VAL A 58 4.78 -2.32 -4.20
CA VAL A 58 4.68 -1.78 -2.84
C VAL A 58 4.98 -0.29 -2.89
N PHE A 59 4.12 0.49 -2.27
CA PHE A 59 4.33 1.91 -2.03
C PHE A 59 4.72 2.15 -0.58
N GLU A 60 5.91 2.72 -0.37
CA GLU A 60 6.27 3.36 0.89
C GLU A 60 5.58 4.72 0.98
N ILE A 61 5.03 5.01 2.16
CA ILE A 61 4.23 6.20 2.42
C ILE A 61 4.83 6.97 3.59
N SER A 62 5.17 8.24 3.37
CA SER A 62 5.69 9.16 4.38
C SER A 62 4.81 10.40 4.53
N ASP A 63 3.50 10.20 4.62
CA ASP A 63 2.53 11.26 4.85
C ASP A 63 2.56 11.71 6.33
N PRO A 64 2.79 13.00 6.64
CA PRO A 64 2.83 13.50 8.01
C PRO A 64 1.49 13.39 8.75
N ALA A 65 0.36 13.22 8.07
CA ALA A 65 -0.94 12.99 8.70
C ALA A 65 -1.05 11.59 9.31
N ILE A 66 -0.33 10.61 8.76
CA ILE A 66 -0.38 9.22 9.19
C ILE A 66 0.61 9.00 10.33
N LYS A 67 0.13 8.45 11.44
CA LYS A 67 0.92 8.20 12.65
C LYS A 67 0.90 6.74 13.05
N LYS A 68 1.98 6.27 13.68
CA LYS A 68 2.11 4.87 14.10
C LYS A 68 0.99 4.46 15.06
N GLU A 69 0.60 5.35 15.97
CA GLU A 69 -0.47 5.14 16.94
C GLU A 69 -1.86 4.94 16.34
N MET A 70 -2.05 5.18 15.04
CA MET A 70 -3.31 4.93 14.34
C MET A 70 -3.48 3.46 13.92
N PHE A 71 -2.39 2.67 13.88
CA PHE A 71 -2.41 1.25 13.54
C PHE A 71 -2.75 0.43 14.78
N ILE A 72 -4.05 0.39 15.11
CA ILE A 72 -4.58 -0.33 16.27
C ILE A 72 -5.06 -1.75 15.95
N ASP A 73 -5.26 -2.05 14.67
CA ASP A 73 -5.76 -3.33 14.14
C ASP A 73 -4.59 -4.12 13.54
N GLU A 74 -4.58 -5.43 13.77
CA GLU A 74 -3.59 -6.36 13.21
C GLU A 74 -3.67 -6.42 11.68
N GLU A 75 -4.84 -6.12 11.11
CA GLU A 75 -5.05 -6.04 9.65
C GLU A 75 -4.46 -4.77 9.03
N GLY A 76 -4.04 -3.79 9.84
CA GLY A 76 -3.49 -2.51 9.39
C GLY A 76 -4.45 -1.32 9.60
N LEU A 77 -4.24 -0.25 8.84
CA LEU A 77 -5.00 1.00 8.94
C LEU A 77 -5.85 1.23 7.70
N ARG A 78 -7.17 1.39 7.91
CA ARG A 78 -8.13 1.83 6.89
C ARG A 78 -8.11 3.35 6.81
N TRP A 79 -7.41 3.89 5.81
CA TRP A 79 -7.24 5.34 5.64
C TRP A 79 -8.28 5.93 4.68
N ALA A 80 -9.11 6.85 5.17
CA ALA A 80 -10.26 7.37 4.42
C ALA A 80 -9.94 8.59 3.53
N ASP A 81 -8.74 9.16 3.64
CA ASP A 81 -8.34 10.36 2.90
C ASP A 81 -7.41 10.03 1.73
N THR A 82 -7.34 10.92 0.75
CA THR A 82 -6.39 10.78 -0.37
C THR A 82 -4.97 10.99 0.11
N ILE A 83 -4.07 10.08 -0.25
CA ILE A 83 -2.62 10.21 0.01
C ILE A 83 -1.96 10.77 -1.23
N HIS A 84 -1.42 11.98 -1.13
CA HIS A 84 -0.82 12.69 -2.25
C HIS A 84 0.42 11.95 -2.79
N SER A 85 0.60 11.91 -4.11
CA SER A 85 1.72 11.21 -4.77
C SER A 85 3.11 11.65 -4.29
N GLY A 86 3.25 12.91 -3.88
CA GLY A 86 4.49 13.45 -3.27
C GLY A 86 4.91 12.78 -1.94
N TYR A 87 4.05 11.97 -1.33
CA TYR A 87 4.37 11.15 -0.15
C TYR A 87 4.63 9.68 -0.48
N LEU A 88 4.54 9.29 -1.75
CA LEU A 88 4.63 7.91 -2.20
C LEU A 88 6.00 7.64 -2.83
N ARG A 89 6.56 6.48 -2.53
CA ARG A 89 7.72 5.92 -3.22
C ARG A 89 7.44 4.46 -3.56
N ALA A 90 7.38 4.13 -4.86
CA ALA A 90 7.32 2.74 -5.29
C ALA A 90 8.63 2.03 -4.93
N ILE A 91 8.53 0.85 -4.34
CA ILE A 91 9.64 -0.08 -4.11
C ILE A 91 9.30 -1.40 -4.83
N TYR A 92 10.27 -1.91 -5.57
CA TYR A 92 10.13 -3.19 -6.27
C TYR A 92 10.99 -4.23 -5.56
N PHE A 93 10.38 -5.36 -5.22
CA PHE A 93 11.12 -6.51 -4.74
C PHE A 93 11.46 -7.42 -5.91
N GLN A 94 12.76 -7.62 -6.16
CA GLN A 94 13.22 -8.67 -7.05
C GLN A 94 13.23 -9.99 -6.28
N GLY A 95 12.15 -10.77 -6.41
CA GLY A 95 12.16 -12.22 -6.20
C GLY A 95 11.93 -12.71 -4.77
N VAL A 96 10.78 -13.37 -4.57
CA VAL A 96 10.78 -14.65 -3.85
C VAL A 96 10.64 -15.72 -4.94
N PRO A 97 11.64 -16.60 -5.14
CA PRO A 97 11.51 -17.72 -6.06
C PRO A 97 10.29 -18.58 -5.70
N LYS A 98 9.67 -19.18 -6.72
CA LYS A 98 8.44 -20.01 -6.66
C LYS A 98 8.53 -21.22 -5.70
N GLU A 99 9.67 -21.47 -5.08
CA GLU A 99 10.03 -22.72 -4.41
C GLU A 99 9.81 -22.69 -2.88
N GLU A 100 9.47 -21.56 -2.26
CA GLU A 100 9.30 -21.46 -0.79
C GLU A 100 7.85 -21.25 -0.32
N ILE A 101 6.83 -21.32 -1.20
CA ILE A 101 5.41 -21.19 -0.79
C ILE A 101 4.77 -22.55 -0.43
N ASN A 102 5.55 -23.64 -0.40
CA ASN A 102 5.10 -24.94 0.11
C ASN A 102 6.19 -25.60 0.96
N GLU A 103 6.26 -25.24 2.25
CA GLU A 103 6.60 -26.18 3.33
C GLU A 103 5.61 -26.00 4.49
#